data_AF-A0A417LBP3-F1
#
_entry.id   AF-A0A417LBP3-F1
#
_cell.length_a   1.000
_cell.length_b   1.000
_cell.length_c   1.000
_cell.angle_alpha   90.00
_cell.angle_beta   90.00
_cell.angle_gamma   90.00
#
_symmetry.space_group_name_H-M   'P 1'
#
loop_
_entity.id
_entity.type
_entity.pdbx_description
1 polymer ?
#
loop_
_entity_poly.entity_id
_entity_poly.type
_entity_poly.pdbx_seq_one_letter_code
_entity_poly.pdbx_strand_id
1 'polypeptide(L)' 'MVVTRHGTINDHNTFEKPELVKPTVFNGAKVEKGQLKITLPAQSIVVLEVK' A
#
# COMPACT_ATOMS: atom_id res chain seq x y z
N MET A 1 0.28 -9.54 -1.52
CA MET A 1 0.16 -8.13 -1.96
C MET A 1 0.16 -7.24 -0.74
N VAL A 2 1.01 -6.21 -0.71
CA VAL A 2 1.08 -5.26 0.43
C VAL A 2 1.05 -3.81 -0.04
N VAL A 3 0.55 -2.93 0.81
CA VAL A 3 0.54 -1.47 0.64
C VAL A 3 1.05 -0.78 1.89
N THR A 4 1.91 0.21 1.70
CA THR A 4 2.29 1.19 2.72
C THR A 4 1.71 2.52 2.32
N ARG A 5 0.97 3.20 3.21
CA ARG A 5 0.37 4.52 2.94
C ARG A 5 0.68 5.49 4.07
N HIS A 6 0.65 6.77 3.73
CA HIS A 6 0.77 7.87 4.67
C HIS A 6 -0.55 8.64 4.72
N GLY A 7 -0.92 9.17 5.89
CA GLY A 7 -2.05 10.09 6.04
C GLY A 7 -1.68 11.51 5.63
N THR A 8 -0.43 11.90 5.88
CA THR A 8 0.20 13.12 5.37
C THR A 8 1.59 12.84 4.80
N ILE A 9 2.10 13.73 3.94
CA ILE A 9 3.42 13.52 3.31
C ILE A 9 4.59 13.48 4.31
N ASN A 10 4.39 14.01 5.52
CA ASN A 10 5.40 14.09 6.56
C ASN A 10 5.28 12.98 7.60
N ASP A 11 4.36 12.02 7.44
CA ASP A 11 4.20 10.92 8.38
C ASP A 11 5.46 10.04 8.37
N HIS A 12 5.98 9.74 9.56
CA HIS A 12 7.15 8.91 9.76
C HIS A 12 7.08 8.17 11.09
N ASN A 13 7.85 7.09 11.21
CA ASN A 13 7.96 6.34 12.46
C ASN A 13 8.87 7.08 13.45
N THR A 14 8.45 7.16 14.71
CA THR A 14 9.28 7.64 15.83
C THR A 14 9.51 6.51 16.84
N PHE A 15 10.33 6.72 17.86
CA PHE A 15 10.53 5.72 18.91
C PHE A 15 9.25 5.43 19.71
N GLU A 16 8.42 6.46 19.91
CA GLU A 16 7.14 6.35 20.61
C GLU A 16 6.06 5.73 19.71
N LYS A 17 6.17 5.90 18.39
CA LYS A 17 5.23 5.38 17.39
C LYS A 17 5.98 4.66 16.26
N PRO A 18 6.57 3.48 16.53
CA PRO A 18 7.43 2.79 15.58
C PRO A 18 6.67 2.17 14.40
N GLU A 19 5.35 2.04 14.52
CA GLU A 19 4.51 1.31 13.56
C GLU A 19 3.48 2.18 12.82
N LEU A 20 3.69 3.50 12.78
CA LEU A 20 2.77 4.44 12.12
C LEU A 20 2.70 4.20 10.61
N VAL A 21 3.86 3.96 9.99
CA VAL A 21 4.04 3.69 8.57
C VAL A 21 4.62 2.29 8.44
N LYS A 22 3.78 1.33 8.05
CA LYS A 22 4.19 -0.06 7.81
C LYS A 22 3.41 -0.70 6.67
N PRO A 23 3.97 -1.75 6.03
CA PRO A 23 3.24 -2.53 5.05
C PRO A 23 2.00 -3.18 5.67
N THR A 24 0.89 -3.11 4.95
CA THR A 24 -0.39 -3.73 5.31
C THR A 24 -0.94 -4.51 4.12
N VAL A 25 -1.89 -5.42 4.34
CA VAL A 25 -2.47 -6.23 3.26
C VAL A 25 -3.15 -5.33 2.23
N PHE A 26 -2.82 -5.51 0.95
CA PHE A 26 -3.45 -4.78 -0.16
C PHE A 26 -4.45 -5.65 -0.92
N ASN A 27 -5.73 -5.29 -0.84
CA ASN A 27 -6.84 -5.98 -1.51
C ASN A 27 -7.44 -5.18 -2.69
N GLY A 28 -6.77 -4.12 -3.13
CA GLY A 28 -7.26 -3.20 -4.16
C GLY A 28 -6.97 -3.60 -5.61
N ALA A 29 -6.42 -4.80 -5.82
CA ALA A 29 -6.12 -5.34 -7.14
C ALA A 29 -7.15 -6.38 -7.58
N LYS A 30 -7.63 -6.27 -8.82
CA LYS A 30 -8.52 -7.24 -9.46
C LYS A 30 -8.03 -7.54 -10.87
N VAL A 31 -8.03 -8.80 -11.26
CA VAL A 31 -7.76 -9.22 -12.64
C VAL A 31 -9.09 -9.50 -13.31
N GLU A 32 -9.42 -8.73 -14.34
CA GLU A 32 -10.64 -8.90 -15.13
C GLU A 32 -10.26 -9.01 -16.61
N LYS A 33 -10.67 -10.09 -17.28
CA LYS A 33 -10.41 -10.32 -18.72
C LYS A 33 -8.92 -10.18 -19.10
N GLY A 34 -8.02 -10.65 -18.23
CA GLY A 34 -6.57 -10.55 -18.43
C GLY A 34 -5.97 -9.16 -18.18
N GLN A 35 -6.77 -8.18 -17.75
CA GLN A 35 -6.31 -6.85 -17.38
C GLN A 35 -6.28 -6.69 -15.87
N LEU A 36 -5.16 -6.20 -15.35
CA LEU A 36 -4.97 -5.91 -13.94
C LEU A 36 -5.48 -4.49 -13.66
N LYS A 37 -6.63 -4.38 -12.98
CA LYS A 37 -7.18 -3.12 -12.48
C LYS A 37 -6.81 -2.92 -11.03
N ILE A 38 -6.23 -1.76 -10.72
CA ILE A 38 -5.74 -1.44 -9.39
C ILE A 38 -6.15 -0.02 -9.02
N THR A 39 -6.70 0.15 -7.82
CA THR A 39 -6.88 1.47 -7.21
C THR A 39 -5.74 1.69 -6.22
N LEU A 40 -4.82 2.60 -6.56
CA LEU A 40 -3.70 2.97 -5.70
C LEU A 40 -4.14 4.09 -4.74
N PRO A 41 -3.96 3.93 -3.42
CA PRO A 41 -4.15 5.02 -2.47
C PRO A 41 -3.17 6.17 -2.75
N ALA A 42 -3.55 7.40 -2.40
CA ALA A 42 -2.61 8.52 -2.41
C ALA A 42 -1.43 8.25 -1.47
N GLN A 43 -0.23 8.73 -1.84
CA GLN A 43 1.00 8.60 -1.04
C GLN A 43 1.30 7.15 -0.61
N SER A 44 1.17 6.20 -1.55
CA SER A 44 1.31 4.79 -1.26
C SER A 44 2.35 4.08 -2.12
N ILE A 45 2.93 3.03 -1.54
CA ILE A 45 3.80 2.06 -2.23
C ILE A 45 3.06 0.72 -2.19
N VAL A 46 2.85 0.11 -3.35
CA VAL A 46 2.16 -1.19 -3.48
C VAL A 46 3.11 -2.21 -4.10
N VAL A 47 3.15 -3.41 -3.52
CA VAL A 47 3.87 -4.56 -4.05
C VAL A 47 2.88 -5.64 -4.45
N LEU A 48 2.97 -6.05 -5.72
CA LEU A 48 2.12 -7.05 -6.34
C LEU A 48 2.98 -8.26 -6.72
N GLU A 49 2.49 -9.44 -6.41
CA GLU A 49 3.08 -10.68 -6.88
C GLU A 49 2.21 -11.19 -8.02
N VAL A 50 2.82 -11.39 -9.20
CA VAL A 50 2.17 -11.92 -10.40
C VAL A 50 2.87 -13.23 -10.73
N LYS A 51 2.10 -14.31 -10.94
CA LYS A 51 2.62 -15.64 -11.31
C LYS A 51 2.84 -15.76 -12.81
#